data_AF-A0A6N8Y633-F1
#
_entry.id   AF-A0A6N8Y633-F1
#
_cell.length_a   1.000
_cell.length_b   1.000
_cell.length_c   1.000
_cell.angle_alpha   90.00
_cell.angle_beta   90.00
_cell.angle_gamma   90.00
#
_symmetry.space_group_name_H-M   'P 1'
#
loop_
_entity.id
_entity.type
_entity.pdbx_description
1 polymer ?
#
loop_
_entity_poly.entity_id
_entity_poly.type
_entity_poly.pdbx_seq_one_letter_code
_entity_poly.pdbx_strand_id
1 'polypeptide(L)'
;MLFHSGMEASANDGDDTGIVAEDVNPTDRDSVSEFLDKVAHDYEEVYNANFDPDNLAVLIREVTLYNRAVRQEGDYKHGEVYSLSINNRNIVTNHARYPDLFGYRFVSDASGSDVAGTINSLISSANSEPQGMNHCEQYGDAGRWACARNVPDNLGGHTMFIAGLHHDGDDTAFSEPECTGFTLATSAEDVHEDPTDENLEAYVKEVIRVAQAQFAGAFRAAAVPGASPGQIRLNTLTNLNDQSACYRVGDLRHGNIYTFIMEAKSDPEEPAAVIINGNNFDLNGTNLDLNDDRLPGEQNIAKLFSQELGDVEIGSATYVNYHWDDPTTDDDNVANFLENSKVPGTSCKRSYIEVASITAMVPGLPPTLYIFGSGTYPGDDACEVDDDDGGCAIAGTANTNRGALLNLFVMASVLFPVVFLRRRTQKVSGNTGFQDCQ
;
A
#
# COMPACT_ATOMS: atom_id res chain seq x y z
N MET A 1 -6.46 -24.37 -4.52
CA MET A 1 -5.18 -24.99 -4.16
C MET A 1 -4.29 -23.84 -3.73
N LEU A 2 -4.22 -23.60 -2.42
CA LEU A 2 -3.50 -22.49 -1.82
C LEU A 2 -2.02 -22.89 -1.70
N PHE A 3 -1.13 -22.15 -2.36
CA PHE A 3 0.30 -22.23 -2.12
C PHE A 3 0.60 -21.47 -0.83
N HIS A 4 0.58 -22.20 0.29
CA HIS A 4 0.96 -21.71 1.63
C HIS A 4 2.37 -22.19 2.00
N SER A 5 3.25 -22.31 1.01
CA SER A 5 4.62 -22.80 1.17
C SER A 5 5.52 -21.91 0.32
N GLY A 6 6.12 -20.89 0.93
CA GLY A 6 6.97 -19.93 0.21
C GLY A 6 8.14 -19.40 1.03
N MET A 7 7.96 -19.09 2.32
CA MET A 7 9.08 -18.62 3.17
C MET A 7 9.52 -19.63 4.22
N GLU A 8 8.62 -20.44 4.80
CA GLU A 8 9.04 -21.42 5.84
C GLU A 8 9.81 -22.64 5.29
N ALA A 9 9.82 -22.85 3.96
CA ALA A 9 10.38 -24.06 3.35
C ALA A 9 11.60 -23.83 2.42
N SER A 10 12.02 -22.58 2.18
CA SER A 10 13.22 -22.30 1.34
C SER A 10 14.48 -22.03 2.16
N ALA A 11 14.34 -21.51 3.39
CA ALA A 11 15.49 -21.14 4.23
C ALA A 11 16.31 -22.32 4.81
N ASN A 12 15.97 -23.58 4.48
CA ASN A 12 16.55 -24.75 5.14
C ASN A 12 17.22 -25.77 4.20
N ASP A 13 17.29 -25.54 2.89
CA ASP A 13 17.96 -26.47 1.98
C ASP A 13 19.03 -25.75 1.15
N GLY A 14 20.13 -25.35 1.81
CA GLY A 14 21.40 -25.17 1.12
C GLY A 14 22.38 -24.09 1.59
N ASP A 15 22.04 -23.26 2.58
CA ASP A 15 22.97 -22.21 3.07
C ASP A 15 23.59 -22.58 4.42
N ASP A 16 24.92 -22.60 4.45
CA ASP A 16 25.77 -22.96 5.61
C ASP A 16 26.07 -21.73 6.49
N THR A 17 25.50 -20.56 6.17
CA THR A 17 25.65 -19.32 6.96
C THR A 17 24.46 -19.11 7.89
N GLY A 18 24.29 -20.01 8.86
CA GLY A 18 23.23 -19.91 9.89
C GLY A 18 23.38 -18.74 10.88
N ILE A 19 24.13 -17.70 10.53
CA ILE A 19 24.38 -16.52 11.38
C ILE A 19 23.14 -15.64 11.41
N VAL A 20 22.69 -15.22 12.59
CA VAL A 20 21.66 -14.19 12.73
C VAL A 20 22.21 -12.96 13.42
N ALA A 21 21.49 -11.84 13.40
CA ALA A 21 21.93 -10.60 14.04
C ALA A 21 22.29 -10.76 15.53
N GLU A 22 21.65 -11.71 16.23
CA GLU A 22 21.97 -12.06 17.63
C GLU A 22 23.36 -12.69 17.80
N ASP A 23 23.86 -13.42 16.79
CA ASP A 23 25.16 -14.08 16.83
C ASP A 23 26.33 -13.13 16.52
N VAL A 24 26.02 -11.92 16.04
CA VAL A 24 27.02 -11.00 15.51
C VAL A 24 27.75 -10.25 16.64
N ASN A 25 29.07 -10.34 16.63
CA ASN A 25 29.90 -9.45 17.42
C ASN A 25 30.21 -8.18 16.61
N PRO A 26 29.68 -7.00 16.97
CA PRO A 26 29.89 -5.76 16.20
C PRO A 26 31.33 -5.26 16.18
N THR A 27 32.21 -5.81 17.02
CA THR A 27 33.66 -5.47 17.06
C THR A 27 34.52 -6.44 16.24
N ASP A 28 33.91 -7.50 15.69
CA ASP A 28 34.56 -8.48 14.83
C ASP A 28 34.15 -8.26 13.37
N ARG A 29 35.13 -7.88 12.54
CA ARG A 29 34.93 -7.63 11.12
C ARG A 29 34.35 -8.84 10.40
N ASP A 30 34.86 -10.02 10.69
CA ASP A 30 34.50 -11.23 9.94
C ASP A 30 33.06 -11.64 10.27
N SER A 31 32.65 -11.48 11.53
CA SER A 31 31.27 -11.70 11.98
C SER A 31 30.26 -10.75 11.31
N VAL A 32 30.58 -9.44 11.22
CA VAL A 32 29.70 -8.47 10.53
C VAL A 32 29.66 -8.74 9.01
N SER A 33 30.79 -9.15 8.42
CA SER A 33 30.85 -9.52 7.00
C SER A 33 30.02 -10.77 6.69
N GLU A 34 30.10 -11.81 7.53
CA GLU A 34 29.33 -13.04 7.35
C GLU A 34 27.82 -12.78 7.45
N PHE A 35 27.41 -11.92 8.40
CA PHE A 35 26.03 -11.48 8.49
C PHE A 35 25.58 -10.71 7.23
N LEU A 36 26.40 -9.81 6.69
CA LEU A 36 26.10 -9.14 5.43
C LEU A 36 25.98 -10.11 4.26
N ASP A 37 26.83 -11.14 4.20
CA ASP A 37 26.76 -12.17 3.16
C ASP A 37 25.43 -12.91 3.21
N LYS A 38 24.96 -13.30 4.39
CA LYS A 38 23.62 -13.86 4.56
C LYS A 38 22.53 -12.92 4.06
N VAL A 39 22.53 -11.66 4.51
CA VAL A 39 21.51 -10.66 4.10
C VAL A 39 21.48 -10.48 2.58
N ALA A 40 22.65 -10.40 1.95
CA ALA A 40 22.74 -10.30 0.50
C ALA A 40 22.29 -11.58 -0.21
N HIS A 41 22.64 -12.75 0.34
CA HIS A 41 22.27 -14.05 -0.20
C HIS A 41 20.75 -14.26 -0.19
N ASP A 42 20.10 -14.04 0.95
CA ASP A 42 18.64 -14.19 1.10
C ASP A 42 17.89 -13.28 0.13
N TYR A 43 18.35 -12.03 -0.03
CA TYR A 43 17.78 -11.11 -1.03
C TYR A 43 17.99 -11.62 -2.46
N GLU A 44 19.21 -12.05 -2.81
CA GLU A 44 19.52 -12.58 -4.14
C GLU A 44 18.70 -13.85 -4.46
N GLU A 45 18.45 -14.71 -3.47
CA GLU A 45 17.59 -15.90 -3.63
C GLU A 45 16.14 -15.49 -3.91
N VAL A 46 15.56 -14.63 -3.07
CA VAL A 46 14.20 -14.09 -3.25
C VAL A 46 14.07 -13.43 -4.62
N TYR A 47 15.07 -12.64 -4.99
CA TYR A 47 15.08 -11.92 -6.26
C TYR A 47 15.14 -12.89 -7.46
N ASN A 48 16.12 -13.78 -7.49
CA ASN A 48 16.35 -14.68 -8.63
C ASN A 48 15.24 -15.72 -8.79
N ALA A 49 14.65 -16.18 -7.68
CA ALA A 49 13.53 -17.13 -7.71
C ALA A 49 12.26 -16.52 -8.30
N ASN A 50 12.08 -15.20 -8.17
CA ASN A 50 10.84 -14.50 -8.53
C ASN A 50 10.99 -13.54 -9.73
N PHE A 51 12.19 -13.40 -10.29
CA PHE A 51 12.43 -12.53 -11.43
C PHE A 51 11.80 -13.12 -12.70
N ASP A 52 10.62 -12.62 -13.03
CA ASP A 52 9.95 -12.80 -14.32
C ASP A 52 9.72 -11.43 -14.97
N PRO A 53 10.38 -11.11 -16.10
CA PRO A 53 10.19 -9.82 -16.78
C PRO A 53 8.75 -9.60 -17.27
N ASP A 54 7.97 -10.67 -17.47
CA ASP A 54 6.58 -10.61 -17.88
C ASP A 54 5.62 -10.59 -16.67
N ASN A 55 6.10 -10.92 -15.47
CA ASN A 55 5.31 -10.97 -14.23
C ASN A 55 6.04 -10.43 -12.99
N LEU A 56 6.50 -9.18 -13.08
CA LEU A 56 7.23 -8.48 -12.01
C LEU A 56 6.41 -8.24 -10.73
N ALA A 57 5.10 -8.43 -10.77
CA ALA A 57 4.25 -8.28 -9.59
C ALA A 57 4.62 -9.30 -8.50
N VAL A 58 4.97 -10.52 -8.91
CA VAL A 58 5.42 -11.57 -7.99
C VAL A 58 6.74 -11.15 -7.34
N LEU A 59 7.71 -10.70 -8.15
CA LEU A 59 8.99 -10.20 -7.63
C LEU A 59 8.80 -9.09 -6.59
N ILE A 60 8.01 -8.07 -6.90
CA ILE A 60 7.78 -6.93 -6.01
C ILE A 60 7.14 -7.39 -4.70
N ARG A 61 6.16 -8.29 -4.77
CA ARG A 61 5.54 -8.90 -3.59
C ARG A 61 6.58 -9.60 -2.72
N GLU A 62 7.35 -10.53 -3.30
CA GLU A 62 8.30 -11.34 -2.53
C GLU A 62 9.46 -10.49 -1.97
N VAL A 63 9.98 -9.51 -2.73
CA VAL A 63 10.96 -8.53 -2.21
C VAL A 63 10.38 -7.70 -1.07
N THR A 64 9.09 -7.35 -1.13
CA THR A 64 8.45 -6.60 -0.03
C THR A 64 8.28 -7.47 1.22
N LEU A 65 7.93 -8.75 1.05
CA LEU A 65 7.85 -9.72 2.15
C LEU A 65 9.22 -9.95 2.80
N TYR A 66 10.28 -10.06 2.00
CA TYR A 66 11.67 -10.08 2.49
C TYR A 66 11.98 -8.83 3.30
N ASN A 67 11.69 -7.64 2.74
CA ASN A 67 11.98 -6.38 3.43
C ASN A 67 11.21 -6.23 4.74
N ARG A 68 10.01 -6.80 4.84
CA ARG A 68 9.27 -6.91 6.10
C ARG A 68 9.98 -7.81 7.11
N ALA A 69 10.40 -9.00 6.71
CA ALA A 69 11.13 -9.92 7.58
C ALA A 69 12.40 -9.28 8.15
N VAL A 70 13.11 -8.49 7.34
CA VAL A 70 14.30 -7.74 7.75
C VAL A 70 14.04 -6.77 8.91
N ARG A 71 12.82 -6.23 9.04
CA ARG A 71 12.47 -5.24 10.08
C ARG A 71 12.05 -5.86 11.39
N GLN A 72 11.77 -7.16 11.40
CA GLN A 72 11.39 -7.90 12.60
C GLN A 72 12.65 -8.22 13.43
N GLU A 73 12.48 -8.30 14.75
CA GLU A 73 13.55 -8.80 15.64
C GLU A 73 13.89 -10.26 15.29
N GLY A 74 15.13 -10.67 15.49
CA GLY A 74 15.63 -12.01 15.19
C GLY A 74 16.72 -11.98 14.13
N ASP A 75 16.46 -12.59 12.97
CA ASP A 75 17.47 -12.89 11.95
C ASP A 75 18.25 -11.67 11.47
N TYR A 76 17.58 -10.53 11.33
CA TYR A 76 18.13 -9.32 10.68
C TYR A 76 18.34 -8.14 11.64
N LYS A 77 17.91 -8.29 12.89
CA LYS A 77 17.97 -7.25 13.91
C LYS A 77 18.05 -7.88 15.30
N HIS A 78 19.07 -7.48 16.05
CA HIS A 78 19.19 -7.77 17.47
C HIS A 78 19.98 -6.65 18.16
N GLY A 79 19.32 -5.93 19.06
CA GLY A 79 19.95 -4.82 19.78
C GLY A 79 20.50 -3.74 18.85
N GLU A 80 21.83 -3.58 18.82
CA GLU A 80 22.53 -2.58 17.99
C GLU A 80 23.12 -3.16 16.69
N VAL A 81 22.91 -4.45 16.41
CA VAL A 81 23.25 -5.05 15.13
C VAL A 81 21.99 -5.16 14.29
N TYR A 82 22.03 -4.57 13.10
CA TYR A 82 20.91 -4.61 12.17
C TYR A 82 21.38 -4.35 10.74
N SER A 83 20.49 -4.61 9.77
CA SER A 83 20.71 -4.29 8.35
C SER A 83 19.96 -3.03 7.90
N LEU A 84 20.53 -2.38 6.88
CA LEU A 84 20.06 -1.17 6.23
C LEU A 84 20.27 -1.36 4.72
N SER A 85 19.34 -0.88 3.90
CA SER A 85 19.42 -0.90 2.44
C SER A 85 19.23 0.51 1.88
N ILE A 86 20.14 0.92 1.00
CA ILE A 86 20.12 2.21 0.31
C ILE A 86 20.22 1.97 -1.19
N ASN A 87 19.29 2.48 -1.99
CA ASN A 87 19.36 2.35 -3.45
C ASN A 87 20.36 3.33 -4.07
N ASN A 88 20.62 3.17 -5.37
CA ASN A 88 21.51 4.05 -6.14
C ASN A 88 21.08 5.52 -6.25
N ARG A 89 19.91 5.91 -5.72
CA ARG A 89 19.45 7.30 -5.61
C ARG A 89 19.66 7.86 -4.20
N ASN A 90 20.42 7.16 -3.37
CA ASN A 90 20.62 7.45 -1.95
C ASN A 90 19.31 7.45 -1.15
N ILE A 91 18.33 6.63 -1.55
CA ILE A 91 17.06 6.49 -0.82
C ILE A 91 17.13 5.21 0.02
N VAL A 92 16.77 5.32 1.29
CA VAL A 92 16.63 4.19 2.21
C VAL A 92 15.47 3.31 1.74
N THR A 93 15.76 2.11 1.27
CA THR A 93 14.75 1.14 0.82
C THR A 93 14.42 0.11 1.89
N ASN A 94 15.27 -0.03 2.91
CA ASN A 94 14.94 -0.78 4.10
C ASN A 94 15.79 -0.32 5.28
N HIS A 95 15.21 -0.29 6.47
CA HIS A 95 15.93 0.01 7.68
C HIS A 95 15.36 -0.83 8.82
N ALA A 96 16.11 -1.83 9.27
CA ALA A 96 15.58 -2.79 10.23
C ALA A 96 15.27 -2.16 11.60
N ARG A 97 16.16 -1.29 12.10
CA ARG A 97 15.97 -0.64 13.42
C ARG A 97 14.98 0.54 13.44
N TYR A 98 14.98 1.37 12.41
CA TYR A 98 14.11 2.56 12.28
C TYR A 98 13.30 2.48 10.97
N PRO A 99 12.24 1.65 10.91
CA PRO A 99 11.48 1.44 9.67
C PRO A 99 10.75 2.69 9.16
N ASP A 100 10.56 3.69 10.01
CA ASP A 100 10.08 5.03 9.68
C ASP A 100 11.03 5.82 8.78
N LEU A 101 12.34 5.50 8.78
CA LEU A 101 13.33 6.08 7.85
C LEU A 101 13.20 5.54 6.40
N PHE A 102 12.27 4.62 6.13
CA PHE A 102 12.01 4.17 4.76
C PHE A 102 11.63 5.35 3.85
N GLY A 103 12.36 5.47 2.74
CA GLY A 103 12.27 6.53 1.75
C GLY A 103 12.98 7.85 2.12
N TYR A 104 13.66 7.90 3.26
CA TYR A 104 14.54 9.02 3.60
C TYR A 104 15.74 9.04 2.64
N ARG A 105 16.27 10.24 2.40
CA ARG A 105 17.49 10.41 1.62
C ARG A 105 18.71 10.41 2.53
N PHE A 106 19.69 9.61 2.15
CA PHE A 106 21.02 9.66 2.73
C PHE A 106 21.77 10.91 2.27
N VAL A 107 22.24 11.70 3.24
CA VAL A 107 22.99 12.94 3.07
C VAL A 107 24.45 12.71 3.44
N SER A 108 25.31 12.58 2.43
CA SER A 108 26.70 12.18 2.62
C SER A 108 27.57 13.22 3.33
N ASP A 109 27.14 14.48 3.36
CA ASP A 109 27.83 15.61 3.98
C ASP A 109 27.09 16.18 5.20
N ALA A 110 26.20 15.37 5.81
CA ALA A 110 25.41 15.77 6.97
C ALA A 110 26.31 16.22 8.15
N SER A 111 26.18 17.50 8.51
CA SER A 111 26.91 18.08 9.63
C SER A 111 26.30 17.61 10.96
N GLY A 112 27.12 16.99 11.80
CA GLY A 112 26.67 16.48 13.10
C GLY A 112 26.17 15.03 13.09
N SER A 113 26.28 14.35 11.95
CA SER A 113 26.11 12.90 11.87
C SER A 113 27.38 12.18 12.32
N ASP A 114 27.21 11.13 13.12
CA ASP A 114 28.31 10.24 13.53
C ASP A 114 28.59 9.14 12.49
N VAL A 115 27.66 8.92 11.56
CA VAL A 115 27.74 7.82 10.58
C VAL A 115 27.82 8.25 9.12
N ALA A 116 27.55 9.51 8.77
CA ALA A 116 27.54 9.98 7.38
C ALA A 116 28.87 9.72 6.66
N GLY A 117 30.00 9.99 7.31
CA GLY A 117 31.33 9.72 6.77
C GLY A 117 31.57 8.24 6.51
N THR A 118 31.14 7.37 7.42
CA THR A 118 31.28 5.91 7.29
C THR A 118 30.40 5.38 6.15
N ILE A 119 29.12 5.75 6.10
CA ILE A 119 28.22 5.34 5.01
C ILE A 119 28.79 5.82 3.66
N ASN A 120 29.28 7.06 3.57
CA ASN A 120 29.85 7.58 2.33
C ASN A 120 31.13 6.81 1.90
N SER A 121 31.98 6.40 2.85
CA SER A 121 33.15 5.55 2.57
C SER A 121 32.73 4.17 2.07
N LEU A 122 31.76 3.55 2.75
CA LEU A 122 31.18 2.27 2.34
C LEU A 122 30.59 2.35 0.92
N ILE A 123 29.83 3.41 0.63
CA ILE A 123 29.24 3.63 -0.70
C ILE A 123 30.31 3.77 -1.77
N SER A 124 31.31 4.62 -1.52
CA SER A 124 32.37 4.92 -2.49
C SER A 124 33.19 3.68 -2.82
N SER A 125 33.53 2.89 -1.80
CA SER A 125 34.35 1.69 -1.95
C SER A 125 33.57 0.55 -2.61
N ALA A 126 32.34 0.27 -2.18
CA ALA A 126 31.50 -0.77 -2.78
C ALA A 126 31.18 -0.50 -4.27
N ASN A 127 31.16 0.77 -4.69
CA ASN A 127 30.99 1.15 -6.10
C ASN A 127 32.26 0.99 -6.94
N SER A 128 33.43 0.90 -6.32
CA SER A 128 34.72 0.75 -6.99
C SER A 128 35.22 -0.70 -7.08
N GLU A 129 34.64 -1.59 -6.27
CA GLU A 129 34.97 -3.02 -6.20
C GLU A 129 34.15 -3.85 -7.21
N PRO A 130 34.60 -5.07 -7.55
CA PRO A 130 33.77 -6.03 -8.28
C PRO A 130 32.44 -6.28 -7.55
N GLN A 131 31.34 -6.39 -8.31
CA GLN A 131 30.03 -6.72 -7.74
C GLN A 131 30.11 -8.00 -6.90
N GLY A 132 29.42 -8.00 -5.75
CA GLY A 132 29.34 -9.15 -4.86
C GLY A 132 30.45 -9.24 -3.79
N MET A 133 31.35 -8.26 -3.70
CA MET A 133 32.34 -8.20 -2.62
C MET A 133 31.90 -7.29 -1.46
N ASN A 134 32.16 -7.73 -0.23
CA ASN A 134 31.93 -6.93 0.97
C ASN A 134 33.07 -5.95 1.19
N HIS A 135 32.73 -4.70 1.48
CA HIS A 135 33.66 -3.68 1.97
C HIS A 135 33.34 -3.35 3.41
N CYS A 136 34.34 -3.30 4.29
CA CYS A 136 34.12 -3.05 5.72
C CYS A 136 34.94 -1.87 6.21
N GLU A 137 34.32 -1.03 7.03
CA GLU A 137 34.91 0.14 7.64
C GLU A 137 34.77 0.06 9.16
N GLN A 138 35.84 0.41 9.86
CA GLN A 138 35.78 0.58 11.30
C GLN A 138 35.25 1.99 11.62
N TYR A 139 34.31 2.11 12.54
CA TYR A 139 33.70 3.37 12.93
C TYR A 139 33.44 3.47 14.44
N GLY A 140 33.30 4.71 14.90
CA GLY A 140 33.09 5.05 16.31
C GLY A 140 34.28 4.71 17.22
N ASP A 141 34.23 5.24 18.45
CA ASP A 141 35.31 5.05 19.43
C ASP A 141 35.39 3.63 20.00
N ALA A 142 34.30 2.86 19.86
CA ALA A 142 34.21 1.47 20.31
C ALA A 142 34.86 0.46 19.35
N GLY A 143 35.39 0.91 18.21
CA GLY A 143 36.05 0.04 17.23
C GLY A 143 35.08 -0.90 16.51
N ARG A 144 33.84 -0.46 16.29
CA ARG A 144 32.80 -1.24 15.63
C ARG A 144 33.07 -1.36 14.14
N TRP A 145 32.59 -2.43 13.53
CA TRP A 145 32.65 -2.62 12.08
C TRP A 145 31.28 -2.42 11.46
N ALA A 146 31.25 -1.74 10.32
CA ALA A 146 30.14 -1.74 9.40
C ALA A 146 30.63 -2.30 8.07
N CYS A 147 29.85 -3.17 7.45
CA CYS A 147 30.17 -3.72 6.14
C CYS A 147 29.07 -3.34 5.13
N ALA A 148 29.43 -3.20 3.86
CA ALA A 148 28.50 -2.93 2.79
C ALA A 148 28.80 -3.75 1.53
N ARG A 149 27.73 -4.11 0.80
CA ARG A 149 27.78 -4.85 -0.47
C ARG A 149 26.79 -4.27 -1.45
N ASN A 150 27.25 -4.11 -2.69
CA ASN A 150 26.37 -3.80 -3.81
C ASN A 150 25.73 -5.07 -4.35
N VAL A 151 24.41 -5.08 -4.40
CA VAL A 151 23.61 -6.15 -4.98
C VAL A 151 22.85 -5.59 -6.20
N PRO A 152 22.90 -6.27 -7.36
CA PRO A 152 22.10 -5.87 -8.52
C PRO A 152 20.61 -5.85 -8.19
N ASP A 153 19.95 -4.77 -8.58
CA ASP A 153 18.50 -4.61 -8.44
C ASP A 153 17.95 -4.11 -9.78
N ASN A 154 17.39 -5.00 -10.62
CA ASN A 154 16.94 -4.57 -11.95
C ASN A 154 15.68 -3.68 -11.90
N LEU A 155 15.11 -3.39 -10.72
CA LEU A 155 14.02 -2.43 -10.58
C LEU A 155 14.51 -0.97 -10.61
N GLY A 156 15.78 -0.73 -10.26
CA GLY A 156 16.34 0.63 -10.11
C GLY A 156 17.84 0.79 -10.39
N GLY A 157 18.60 -0.30 -10.53
CA GLY A 157 20.04 -0.35 -10.78
C GLY A 157 20.77 -1.28 -9.81
N HIS A 158 21.23 -0.74 -8.68
CA HIS A 158 21.84 -1.51 -7.60
C HIS A 158 21.29 -1.00 -6.26
N THR A 159 21.21 -1.91 -5.31
CA THR A 159 20.89 -1.63 -3.92
C THR A 159 22.10 -1.99 -3.07
N MET A 160 22.51 -1.07 -2.21
CA MET A 160 23.57 -1.26 -1.25
C MET A 160 22.98 -1.79 0.05
N PHE A 161 23.41 -2.97 0.45
CA PHE A 161 23.15 -3.50 1.78
C PHE A 161 24.28 -3.07 2.71
N ILE A 162 23.93 -2.64 3.91
CA ILE A 162 24.83 -2.23 4.99
C ILE A 162 24.45 -3.03 6.24
N ALA A 163 25.43 -3.61 6.92
CA ALA A 163 25.24 -4.34 8.16
C ALA A 163 26.18 -3.84 9.26
N GLY A 164 25.72 -3.89 10.52
CA GLY A 164 26.53 -3.55 11.70
C GLY A 164 26.70 -2.04 11.97
N LEU A 165 26.11 -1.18 11.13
CA LEU A 165 26.09 0.26 11.33
C LEU A 165 25.01 0.65 12.34
N HIS A 166 25.41 1.22 13.48
CA HIS A 166 24.52 1.72 14.51
C HIS A 166 24.53 3.25 14.54
N HIS A 167 23.33 3.83 14.60
CA HIS A 167 23.12 5.27 14.79
C HIS A 167 21.82 5.50 15.58
N ASP A 168 21.61 6.76 15.97
CA ASP A 168 20.35 7.23 16.55
C ASP A 168 19.31 7.49 15.45
N GLY A 169 18.02 7.41 15.83
CA GLY A 169 16.92 7.55 14.86
C GLY A 169 16.82 8.94 14.24
N ASP A 170 17.31 9.97 14.94
CA ASP A 170 17.34 11.37 14.51
C ASP A 170 18.70 11.79 13.92
N ASP A 171 19.53 10.81 13.52
CA ASP A 171 20.82 11.10 12.88
C ASP A 171 20.63 11.89 11.58
N THR A 172 21.29 13.05 11.51
CA THR A 172 21.19 13.99 10.39
C THR A 172 21.68 13.45 9.04
N ALA A 173 22.31 12.27 9.00
CA ALA A 173 22.60 11.53 7.77
C ALA A 173 21.33 11.14 7.01
N PHE A 174 20.18 11.07 7.67
CA PHE A 174 18.90 10.69 7.09
C PHE A 174 17.97 11.90 7.05
N SER A 175 17.68 12.37 5.85
CA SER A 175 16.78 13.51 5.63
C SER A 175 15.44 13.04 5.10
N GLU A 176 14.37 13.71 5.53
CA GLU A 176 13.02 13.48 5.03
C GLU A 176 12.95 13.55 3.49
N PRO A 177 12.03 12.80 2.86
CA PRO A 177 11.87 12.84 1.42
C PRO A 177 11.45 14.24 0.93
N GLU A 178 12.01 14.68 -0.20
CA GLU A 178 11.61 15.92 -0.86
C GLU A 178 10.24 15.75 -1.54
N CYS A 179 9.16 16.17 -0.88
CA CYS A 179 7.79 16.00 -1.36
C CYS A 179 7.18 17.25 -2.02
N THR A 180 8.00 18.12 -2.62
CA THR A 180 7.58 19.40 -3.22
C THR A 180 6.53 19.30 -4.34
N GLY A 181 6.26 18.08 -4.82
CA GLY A 181 5.23 17.79 -5.82
C GLY A 181 3.91 17.26 -5.25
N PHE A 182 3.81 17.09 -3.94
CA PHE A 182 2.70 16.43 -3.26
C PHE A 182 1.77 17.36 -2.46
N THR A 183 1.85 18.67 -2.71
CA THR A 183 0.97 19.63 -2.06
C THR A 183 -0.48 19.45 -2.50
N LEU A 184 -1.39 19.37 -1.53
CA LEU A 184 -2.82 19.19 -1.75
C LEU A 184 -3.59 20.47 -1.41
N ALA A 185 -4.71 20.69 -2.10
CA ALA A 185 -5.63 21.77 -1.74
C ALA A 185 -6.50 21.42 -0.51
N THR A 186 -6.78 20.13 -0.35
CA THR A 186 -7.38 19.53 0.85
C THR A 186 -6.39 18.48 1.34
N SER A 187 -5.81 18.70 2.51
CA SER A 187 -4.80 17.86 3.13
C SER A 187 -5.43 16.82 4.07
N ALA A 188 -4.62 15.85 4.50
CA ALA A 188 -5.00 14.92 5.55
C ALA A 188 -5.31 15.61 6.88
N GLU A 189 -4.65 16.74 7.17
CA GLU A 189 -4.93 17.57 8.35
C GLU A 189 -6.31 18.21 8.25
N ASP A 190 -6.69 18.76 7.08
CA ASP A 190 -8.02 19.35 6.87
C ASP A 190 -9.15 18.31 7.08
N VAL A 191 -8.96 17.08 6.60
CA VAL A 191 -9.91 15.98 6.82
C VAL A 191 -9.93 15.53 8.29
N HIS A 192 -8.78 15.53 8.96
CA HIS A 192 -8.71 15.17 10.38
C HIS A 192 -9.43 16.21 11.26
N GLU A 193 -9.29 17.49 10.94
CA GLU A 193 -9.96 18.58 11.67
C GLU A 193 -11.47 18.67 11.38
N ASP A 194 -11.90 18.34 10.16
CA ASP A 194 -13.30 18.35 9.73
C ASP A 194 -13.65 17.08 8.91
N PRO A 195 -13.95 15.94 9.58
CA PRO A 195 -14.06 14.62 8.94
C PRO A 195 -15.41 14.40 8.25
N THR A 196 -15.77 15.27 7.31
CA THR A 196 -16.95 15.12 6.45
C THR A 196 -16.67 14.22 5.25
N ASP A 197 -17.72 13.57 4.73
CA ASP A 197 -17.64 12.80 3.48
C ASP A 197 -17.13 13.70 2.33
N GLU A 198 -17.58 14.97 2.26
CA GLU A 198 -17.12 15.91 1.24
C GLU A 198 -15.60 16.21 1.31
N ASN A 199 -15.05 16.41 2.50
CA ASN A 199 -13.61 16.66 2.67
C ASN A 199 -12.78 15.42 2.37
N LEU A 200 -13.24 14.23 2.80
CA LEU A 200 -12.58 12.97 2.51
C LEU A 200 -12.53 12.68 1.00
N GLU A 201 -13.64 12.88 0.30
CA GLU A 201 -13.70 12.75 -1.17
C GLU A 201 -12.78 13.76 -1.87
N ALA A 202 -12.78 15.02 -1.43
CA ALA A 202 -11.91 16.06 -1.99
C ALA A 202 -10.43 15.71 -1.82
N TYR A 203 -10.05 15.23 -0.63
CA TYR A 203 -8.70 14.75 -0.34
C TYR A 203 -8.27 13.62 -1.29
N VAL A 204 -9.04 12.54 -1.39
CA VAL A 204 -8.69 11.40 -2.26
C VAL A 204 -8.57 11.82 -3.73
N LYS A 205 -9.43 12.73 -4.20
CA LYS A 205 -9.33 13.25 -5.57
C LYS A 205 -8.07 14.09 -5.80
N GLU A 206 -7.66 14.89 -4.82
CA GLU A 206 -6.39 15.62 -4.89
C GLU A 206 -5.19 14.67 -4.87
N VAL A 207 -5.23 13.60 -4.07
CA VAL A 207 -4.23 12.51 -4.06
C VAL A 207 -4.10 11.89 -5.46
N ILE A 208 -5.22 11.51 -6.08
CA ILE A 208 -5.24 10.95 -7.44
C ILE A 208 -4.61 11.93 -8.44
N ARG A 209 -5.01 13.21 -8.39
CA ARG A 209 -4.51 14.25 -9.28
C ARG A 209 -3.00 14.42 -9.15
N VAL A 210 -2.50 14.48 -7.93
CA VAL A 210 -1.07 14.60 -7.64
C VAL A 210 -0.31 13.37 -8.10
N ALA A 211 -0.79 12.16 -7.78
CA ALA A 211 -0.18 10.92 -8.24
C ALA A 211 -0.05 10.90 -9.78
N GLN A 212 -1.16 11.16 -10.50
CA GLN A 212 -1.17 11.25 -11.95
C GLN A 212 -0.17 12.29 -12.50
N ALA A 213 -0.04 13.44 -11.85
CA ALA A 213 0.91 14.48 -12.24
C ALA A 213 2.37 14.04 -12.07
N GLN A 214 2.71 13.41 -10.94
CA GLN A 214 4.05 12.86 -10.70
C GLN A 214 4.41 11.78 -11.72
N PHE A 215 3.46 10.91 -12.04
CA PHE A 215 3.64 9.89 -13.08
C PHE A 215 3.81 10.44 -14.49
N ALA A 216 2.97 11.41 -14.87
CA ALA A 216 3.08 12.03 -16.18
C ALA A 216 4.45 12.71 -16.35
N GLY A 217 5.00 13.29 -15.28
CA GLY A 217 6.37 13.81 -15.24
C GLY A 217 7.42 12.72 -15.50
N ALA A 218 7.35 11.62 -14.75
CA ALA A 218 8.30 10.51 -14.85
C ALA A 218 8.28 9.84 -16.24
N PHE A 219 7.10 9.59 -16.82
CA PHE A 219 7.00 8.99 -18.16
C PHE A 219 7.43 9.93 -19.28
N ARG A 220 7.24 11.25 -19.14
CA ARG A 220 7.79 12.21 -20.12
C ARG A 220 9.32 12.20 -20.11
N ALA A 221 9.93 12.00 -18.94
CA ALA A 221 11.39 11.85 -18.83
C ALA A 221 11.89 10.48 -19.32
N ALA A 222 11.08 9.42 -19.16
CA ALA A 222 11.42 8.04 -19.48
C ALA A 222 10.81 7.52 -20.80
N ALA A 223 10.26 8.38 -21.65
CA ALA A 223 9.60 7.99 -22.90
C ALA A 223 10.59 7.33 -23.87
N VAL A 224 10.77 6.02 -23.73
CA VAL A 224 11.46 5.17 -24.69
C VAL A 224 10.42 4.69 -25.69
N PRO A 225 10.47 5.12 -26.97
CA PRO A 225 9.61 4.57 -28.01
C PRO A 225 9.79 3.05 -28.06
N GLY A 226 8.70 2.29 -27.91
CA GLY A 226 8.71 0.83 -27.99
C GLY A 226 8.82 0.07 -26.65
N ALA A 227 8.68 0.74 -25.51
CA ALA A 227 8.62 0.06 -24.21
C ALA A 227 7.46 -0.96 -24.15
N SER A 228 7.73 -2.16 -23.64
CA SER A 228 6.70 -3.20 -23.45
C SER A 228 5.75 -2.83 -22.30
N PRO A 229 4.52 -3.37 -22.27
CA PRO A 229 3.60 -3.20 -21.13
C PRO A 229 4.24 -3.57 -19.77
N GLY A 230 5.09 -4.60 -19.74
CA GLY A 230 5.85 -4.99 -18.55
C GLY A 230 6.83 -3.90 -18.09
N GLN A 231 7.57 -3.28 -19.02
CA GLN A 231 8.48 -2.16 -18.70
C GLN A 231 7.75 -0.91 -18.22
N ILE A 232 6.59 -0.62 -18.79
CA ILE A 232 5.73 0.49 -18.34
C ILE A 232 5.27 0.22 -16.90
N ARG A 233 4.75 -0.97 -16.62
CA ARG A 233 4.33 -1.36 -15.28
C ARG A 233 5.50 -1.32 -14.28
N LEU A 234 6.68 -1.77 -14.69
CA LEU A 234 7.90 -1.69 -13.87
C LEU A 234 8.23 -0.25 -13.49
N ASN A 235 8.41 0.62 -14.48
CA ASN A 235 8.72 2.03 -14.23
C ASN A 235 7.66 2.68 -13.35
N THR A 236 6.40 2.27 -13.51
CA THR A 236 5.30 2.74 -12.70
C THR A 236 5.48 2.35 -11.23
N LEU A 237 5.71 1.06 -10.96
CA LEU A 237 5.87 0.55 -9.60
C LEU A 237 7.15 1.07 -8.94
N THR A 238 8.27 1.18 -9.69
CA THR A 238 9.50 1.80 -9.19
C THR A 238 9.25 3.25 -8.77
N ASN A 239 8.56 4.04 -9.60
CA ASN A 239 8.24 5.42 -9.24
C ASN A 239 7.30 5.52 -8.04
N LEU A 240 6.31 4.63 -7.90
CA LEU A 240 5.48 4.59 -6.68
C LEU A 240 6.30 4.27 -5.46
N ASN A 241 7.17 3.28 -5.57
CA ASN A 241 8.01 2.85 -4.46
C ASN A 241 8.98 3.96 -4.05
N ASP A 242 9.60 4.66 -5.01
CA ASP A 242 10.49 5.79 -4.75
C ASP A 242 9.77 6.98 -4.08
N GLN A 243 8.49 7.17 -4.40
CA GLN A 243 7.67 8.25 -3.83
C GLN A 243 6.81 7.81 -2.65
N SER A 244 6.90 6.54 -2.26
CA SER A 244 6.04 5.93 -1.24
C SER A 244 6.14 6.66 0.12
N ALA A 245 7.32 7.16 0.47
CA ALA A 245 7.51 7.92 1.69
C ALA A 245 6.80 9.29 1.68
N CYS A 246 6.58 9.89 0.51
CA CYS A 246 5.78 11.11 0.44
C CYS A 246 4.32 10.87 0.81
N TYR A 247 3.77 9.68 0.56
CA TYR A 247 2.43 9.31 1.02
C TYR A 247 2.32 9.06 2.53
N ARG A 248 3.42 9.23 3.28
CA ARG A 248 3.50 8.98 4.72
C ARG A 248 3.81 10.23 5.53
N VAL A 249 3.90 11.40 4.90
CA VAL A 249 4.28 12.68 5.52
C VAL A 249 3.47 13.85 4.96
N GLY A 250 3.50 14.98 5.67
CA GLY A 250 2.90 16.24 5.22
C GLY A 250 1.42 16.12 4.87
N ASP A 251 1.01 16.76 3.77
CA ASP A 251 -0.39 16.83 3.34
C ASP A 251 -1.04 15.46 3.10
N LEU A 252 -0.28 14.38 2.95
CA LEU A 252 -0.77 13.02 2.64
C LEU A 252 -0.97 12.12 3.86
N ARG A 253 -0.55 12.57 5.04
CA ARG A 253 -0.74 11.83 6.28
C ARG A 253 -0.80 12.76 7.48
N HIS A 254 -1.90 12.69 8.22
CA HIS A 254 -2.06 13.37 9.51
C HIS A 254 -2.97 12.55 10.42
N GLY A 255 -2.52 12.27 11.65
CA GLY A 255 -3.26 11.45 12.60
C GLY A 255 -3.66 10.09 11.99
N ASN A 256 -4.96 9.81 11.97
CA ASN A 256 -5.56 8.60 11.40
C ASN A 256 -5.98 8.73 9.92
N ILE A 257 -5.73 9.89 9.29
CA ILE A 257 -5.98 10.12 7.86
C ILE A 257 -4.71 9.81 7.08
N TYR A 258 -4.77 8.82 6.20
CA TYR A 258 -3.65 8.40 5.36
C TYR A 258 -4.14 7.78 4.04
N THR A 259 -3.31 7.89 3.01
CA THR A 259 -3.60 7.32 1.68
C THR A 259 -3.30 5.83 1.64
N PHE A 260 -4.13 5.04 0.96
CA PHE A 260 -3.74 3.74 0.42
C PHE A 260 -3.98 3.67 -1.09
N ILE A 261 -3.16 2.86 -1.77
CA ILE A 261 -3.24 2.60 -3.20
C ILE A 261 -3.09 1.10 -3.41
N MET A 262 -3.99 0.48 -4.16
CA MET A 262 -3.94 -0.95 -4.50
C MET A 262 -4.18 -1.17 -6.00
N GLU A 263 -3.73 -2.31 -6.51
CA GLU A 263 -4.06 -2.71 -7.88
C GLU A 263 -5.57 -2.89 -8.04
N ALA A 264 -6.14 -2.33 -9.10
CA ALA A 264 -7.54 -2.59 -9.42
C ALA A 264 -7.61 -3.82 -10.35
N LYS A 265 -8.31 -4.87 -9.91
CA LYS A 265 -8.54 -6.10 -10.69
C LYS A 265 -9.95 -6.10 -11.23
N SER A 266 -10.10 -6.51 -12.49
CA SER A 266 -11.43 -6.69 -13.09
C SER A 266 -12.14 -7.95 -12.59
N ASP A 267 -11.38 -8.94 -12.15
CA ASP A 267 -11.91 -10.14 -11.49
C ASP A 267 -11.78 -9.95 -9.97
N PRO A 268 -12.91 -9.89 -9.22
CA PRO A 268 -12.88 -9.74 -7.76
C PRO A 268 -12.27 -10.95 -7.04
N GLU A 269 -12.11 -12.09 -7.72
CA GLU A 269 -11.43 -13.27 -7.17
C GLU A 269 -9.90 -13.20 -7.35
N GLU A 270 -9.39 -12.26 -8.16
CA GLU A 270 -7.96 -12.03 -8.26
C GLU A 270 -7.45 -11.19 -7.08
N PRO A 271 -6.32 -11.57 -6.46
CA PRO A 271 -5.79 -10.80 -5.35
C PRO A 271 -5.36 -9.40 -5.80
N ALA A 272 -5.87 -8.38 -5.11
CA ALA A 272 -5.41 -7.00 -5.23
C ALA A 272 -4.23 -6.77 -4.29
N ALA A 273 -3.06 -6.51 -4.86
CA ALA A 273 -1.89 -6.15 -4.09
C ALA A 273 -1.99 -4.69 -3.61
N VAL A 274 -1.73 -4.46 -2.33
CA VAL A 274 -1.52 -3.12 -1.80
C VAL A 274 -0.19 -2.60 -2.31
N ILE A 275 -0.19 -1.47 -2.98
CA ILE A 275 1.04 -0.84 -3.49
C ILE A 275 1.59 0.13 -2.46
N ILE A 276 0.73 0.95 -1.88
CA ILE A 276 1.06 1.93 -0.85
C ILE A 276 0.02 1.84 0.26
N ASN A 277 0.48 1.83 1.50
CA ASN A 277 -0.30 2.13 2.68
C ASN A 277 0.44 3.19 3.51
N GLY A 278 -0.18 4.36 3.65
CA GLY A 278 0.40 5.53 4.32
C GLY A 278 0.59 5.35 5.82
N ASN A 279 -0.12 4.40 6.45
CA ASN A 279 0.02 4.11 7.86
C ASN A 279 1.09 3.04 8.13
N ASN A 280 0.90 1.86 7.54
CA ASN A 280 1.74 0.71 7.78
C ASN A 280 2.32 0.16 6.48
N PHE A 281 3.63 0.37 6.28
CA PHE A 281 4.32 -0.09 5.08
C PHE A 281 4.46 -1.61 5.00
N ASP A 282 4.26 -2.37 6.09
CA ASP A 282 4.28 -3.84 6.08
C ASP A 282 3.12 -4.45 5.28
N LEU A 283 2.10 -3.63 5.00
CA LEU A 283 1.01 -3.97 4.10
C LEU A 283 1.39 -3.83 2.63
N ASN A 284 2.43 -3.06 2.28
CA ASN A 284 2.84 -2.91 0.88
C ASN A 284 3.24 -4.29 0.32
N GLY A 285 2.96 -4.54 -0.95
CA GLY A 285 3.20 -5.81 -1.63
C GLY A 285 2.33 -6.98 -1.14
N THR A 286 1.59 -6.84 -0.03
CA THR A 286 0.67 -7.88 0.43
C THR A 286 -0.61 -7.86 -0.39
N ASN A 287 -1.17 -9.04 -0.63
CA ASN A 287 -2.54 -9.11 -1.09
C ASN A 287 -3.42 -8.72 0.10
N LEU A 288 -4.40 -7.83 -0.11
CA LEU A 288 -5.35 -7.44 0.94
C LEU A 288 -6.37 -8.55 1.20
N ASP A 289 -5.90 -9.79 1.32
CA ASP A 289 -6.65 -11.00 1.66
C ASP A 289 -6.82 -11.08 3.19
N LEU A 290 -7.18 -9.94 3.79
CA LEU A 290 -7.40 -9.80 5.21
C LEU A 290 -8.88 -9.94 5.48
N ASN A 291 -9.20 -10.80 6.43
CA ASN A 291 -10.57 -11.06 6.82
C ASN A 291 -10.95 -10.22 8.04
N ASP A 292 -12.12 -9.62 7.94
CA ASP A 292 -12.83 -9.01 9.04
C ASP A 292 -14.02 -9.89 9.42
N ASP A 293 -13.80 -10.77 10.39
CA ASP A 293 -14.79 -11.74 10.87
C ASP A 293 -16.07 -11.09 11.44
N ARG A 294 -16.05 -9.77 11.64
CA ARG A 294 -17.14 -8.97 12.22
C ARG A 294 -18.08 -8.39 11.18
N LEU A 295 -17.67 -8.37 9.91
CA LEU A 295 -18.55 -7.92 8.84
C LEU A 295 -19.62 -8.97 8.53
N PRO A 296 -20.88 -8.56 8.30
CA PRO A 296 -21.88 -9.45 7.76
C PRO A 296 -21.60 -9.69 6.27
N GLY A 297 -21.52 -10.95 5.86
CA GLY A 297 -21.34 -11.32 4.45
C GLY A 297 -19.89 -11.54 4.05
N GLU A 298 -19.39 -10.76 3.08
CA GLU A 298 -18.01 -10.86 2.60
C GLU A 298 -17.06 -10.33 3.67
N GLN A 299 -16.19 -11.20 4.18
CA GLN A 299 -15.26 -10.87 5.24
C GLN A 299 -13.94 -10.33 4.67
N ASN A 300 -13.68 -10.57 3.39
CA ASN A 300 -12.43 -10.17 2.76
C ASN A 300 -12.45 -8.71 2.28
N ILE A 301 -11.53 -7.87 2.76
CA ILE A 301 -11.56 -6.43 2.43
C ILE A 301 -11.32 -6.15 0.94
N ALA A 302 -10.43 -6.88 0.26
CA ALA A 302 -10.21 -6.69 -1.18
C ALA A 302 -11.46 -7.01 -2.00
N LYS A 303 -12.15 -8.10 -1.65
CA LYS A 303 -13.40 -8.49 -2.30
C LYS A 303 -14.51 -7.49 -2.00
N LEU A 304 -14.61 -7.02 -0.76
CA LEU A 304 -15.57 -5.98 -0.37
C LEU A 304 -15.40 -4.73 -1.26
N PHE A 305 -14.18 -4.23 -1.42
CA PHE A 305 -13.93 -3.05 -2.26
C PHE A 305 -14.33 -3.30 -3.72
N SER A 306 -14.01 -4.48 -4.25
CA SER A 306 -14.32 -4.83 -5.63
C SER A 306 -15.84 -4.97 -5.86
N GLN A 307 -16.56 -5.50 -4.87
CA GLN A 307 -18.02 -5.63 -4.91
C GLN A 307 -18.70 -4.26 -4.85
N GLU A 308 -18.26 -3.38 -3.93
CA GLU A 308 -18.82 -2.04 -3.76
C GLU A 308 -18.54 -1.12 -4.96
N LEU A 309 -17.39 -1.28 -5.60
CA LEU A 309 -17.05 -0.58 -6.85
C LEU A 309 -17.84 -1.11 -8.06
N GLY A 310 -18.25 -2.38 -8.04
CA GLY A 310 -18.95 -3.03 -9.15
C GLY A 310 -18.04 -3.22 -10.37
N ASP A 311 -18.35 -2.55 -11.47
CA ASP A 311 -17.50 -2.58 -12.67
C ASP A 311 -16.25 -1.71 -12.42
N VAL A 312 -15.06 -2.33 -12.41
CA VAL A 312 -13.79 -1.63 -12.20
C VAL A 312 -13.41 -0.79 -13.43
N GLU A 313 -14.04 0.37 -13.54
CA GLU A 313 -13.83 1.37 -14.59
C GLU A 313 -13.30 2.68 -14.00
N ILE A 314 -12.56 3.45 -14.79
CA ILE A 314 -12.03 4.77 -14.37
C ILE A 314 -13.17 5.68 -13.91
N GLY A 315 -13.04 6.23 -12.70
CA GLY A 315 -14.01 7.12 -12.07
C GLY A 315 -15.10 6.39 -11.27
N SER A 316 -15.05 5.05 -11.19
CA SER A 316 -15.89 4.29 -10.26
C SER A 316 -15.45 4.61 -8.84
N ALA A 317 -16.38 5.05 -8.00
CA ALA A 317 -16.08 5.49 -6.65
C ALA A 317 -17.25 5.20 -5.71
N THR A 318 -16.95 4.95 -4.44
CA THR A 318 -17.94 4.64 -3.41
C THR A 318 -17.37 4.85 -2.01
N TYR A 319 -18.22 4.75 -1.00
CA TYR A 319 -17.83 4.69 0.41
C TYR A 319 -17.97 3.26 0.92
N VAL A 320 -16.99 2.79 1.69
CA VAL A 320 -16.97 1.44 2.25
C VAL A 320 -16.70 1.50 3.74
N ASN A 321 -17.50 0.79 4.54
CA ASN A 321 -17.30 0.64 5.98
C ASN A 321 -16.68 -0.74 6.26
N TYR A 322 -15.65 -0.78 7.11
CA TYR A 322 -14.96 -2.00 7.54
C TYR A 322 -14.16 -1.72 8.81
N HIS A 323 -13.68 -2.74 9.52
CA HIS A 323 -12.82 -2.51 10.67
C HIS A 323 -11.33 -2.46 10.27
N TRP A 324 -10.58 -1.57 10.92
CA TRP A 324 -9.17 -1.33 10.63
C TRP A 324 -8.44 -0.77 11.85
N ASP A 325 -7.11 -0.71 11.82
CA ASP A 325 -6.33 -0.08 12.89
C ASP A 325 -6.46 1.45 12.86
N ASP A 326 -6.92 2.04 13.97
CA ASP A 326 -6.82 3.47 14.25
C ASP A 326 -5.45 3.75 14.91
N PRO A 327 -4.51 4.40 14.20
CA PRO A 327 -3.17 4.67 14.73
C PRO A 327 -3.17 5.67 15.90
N THR A 328 -4.31 6.28 16.23
CA THR A 328 -4.47 7.17 17.38
C THR A 328 -4.96 6.45 18.65
N THR A 329 -5.30 5.16 18.55
CA THR A 329 -5.78 4.34 19.66
C THR A 329 -4.80 3.22 19.97
N ASP A 330 -4.12 3.31 21.12
CA ASP A 330 -3.07 2.35 21.51
C ASP A 330 -3.54 0.89 21.58
N ASP A 331 -4.79 0.67 21.98
CA ASP A 331 -5.39 -0.66 22.18
C ASP A 331 -6.01 -1.25 20.90
N ASP A 332 -6.00 -0.53 19.78
CA ASP A 332 -6.70 -0.94 18.57
C ASP A 332 -5.89 -1.86 17.65
N ASN A 333 -4.68 -2.26 18.07
CA ASN A 333 -3.77 -3.06 17.27
C ASN A 333 -3.97 -4.57 17.51
N VAL A 334 -4.22 -5.32 16.43
CA VAL A 334 -4.21 -6.78 16.43
C VAL A 334 -2.79 -7.27 16.14
N ALA A 335 -2.15 -7.84 17.16
CA ALA A 335 -0.85 -8.48 16.99
C ALA A 335 -0.92 -9.63 15.96
N ASN A 336 0.13 -9.77 15.16
CA ASN A 336 0.26 -10.83 14.16
C ASN A 336 -0.92 -10.91 13.17
N PHE A 337 -1.57 -9.78 12.87
CA PHE A 337 -2.74 -9.75 11.97
C PHE A 337 -2.43 -10.34 10.59
N LEU A 338 -1.22 -10.12 10.07
CA LEU A 338 -0.76 -10.67 8.79
C LEU A 338 -0.67 -12.20 8.81
N GLU A 339 -0.10 -12.77 9.88
CA GLU A 339 0.04 -14.24 10.06
C GLU A 339 -1.34 -14.91 10.18
N ASN A 340 -2.28 -14.20 10.79
CA ASN A 340 -3.64 -14.68 11.01
C ASN A 340 -4.60 -14.33 9.87
N SER A 341 -4.13 -13.65 8.81
CA SER A 341 -4.96 -13.12 7.71
C SER A 341 -6.18 -12.33 8.21
N LYS A 342 -5.99 -11.48 9.22
CA LYS A 342 -7.02 -10.63 9.81
C LYS A 342 -6.75 -9.15 9.56
N VAL A 343 -7.79 -8.34 9.62
CA VAL A 343 -7.63 -6.88 9.66
C VAL A 343 -6.76 -6.45 10.85
N PRO A 344 -5.95 -5.38 10.71
CA PRO A 344 -4.94 -4.98 11.69
C PRO A 344 -5.52 -4.36 12.96
N GLY A 345 -6.81 -4.03 12.98
CA GLY A 345 -7.41 -3.41 14.13
C GLY A 345 -8.91 -3.58 14.21
N THR A 346 -9.46 -3.01 15.27
CA THR A 346 -10.85 -3.21 15.64
C THR A 346 -11.76 -2.01 15.40
N SER A 347 -11.24 -0.80 15.24
CA SER A 347 -12.07 0.39 15.04
C SER A 347 -12.82 0.37 13.72
N CYS A 348 -14.05 0.89 13.75
CA CYS A 348 -14.81 1.10 12.53
C CYS A 348 -14.19 2.21 11.67
N LYS A 349 -13.91 1.89 10.42
CA LYS A 349 -13.36 2.80 9.42
C LYS A 349 -14.33 2.95 8.26
N ARG A 350 -14.58 4.20 7.87
CA ARG A 350 -15.31 4.56 6.66
C ARG A 350 -14.34 5.16 5.66
N SER A 351 -14.12 4.47 4.54
CA SER A 351 -13.21 4.93 3.50
C SER A 351 -13.96 5.38 2.25
N TYR A 352 -13.51 6.48 1.65
CA TYR A 352 -13.82 6.80 0.26
C TYR A 352 -12.78 6.12 -0.63
N ILE A 353 -13.25 5.41 -1.65
CA ILE A 353 -12.39 4.74 -2.63
C ILE A 353 -12.77 5.15 -4.06
N GLU A 354 -11.77 5.34 -4.91
CA GLU A 354 -11.96 5.68 -6.32
C GLU A 354 -10.96 4.94 -7.22
N VAL A 355 -11.48 4.36 -8.32
CA VAL A 355 -10.68 3.74 -9.37
C VAL A 355 -10.14 4.83 -10.29
N ALA A 356 -8.82 4.96 -10.34
CA ALA A 356 -8.15 5.89 -11.23
C ALA A 356 -7.07 5.20 -12.05
N SER A 357 -6.75 5.80 -13.19
CA SER A 357 -5.61 5.39 -13.99
C SER A 357 -4.49 6.41 -13.90
N ILE A 358 -3.30 5.94 -13.55
CA ILE A 358 -2.08 6.76 -13.49
C ILE A 358 -1.38 6.90 -14.84
N THR A 359 -1.65 6.00 -15.79
CA THR A 359 -1.11 6.06 -17.16
C THR A 359 -2.06 6.70 -18.17
N ALA A 360 -3.33 6.94 -17.82
CA ALA A 360 -4.32 7.53 -18.74
C ALA A 360 -3.93 8.91 -19.28
N MET A 361 -3.07 9.65 -18.56
CA MET A 361 -2.56 10.96 -19.02
C MET A 361 -1.38 10.85 -20.00
N VAL A 362 -0.87 9.65 -20.26
CA VAL A 362 0.29 9.41 -21.13
C VAL A 362 -0.19 8.85 -22.48
N PRO A 363 -0.08 9.64 -23.57
CA PRO A 363 -0.53 9.20 -24.89
C PRO A 363 0.14 7.89 -25.35
N GLY A 364 -0.66 6.93 -25.79
CA GLY A 364 -0.17 5.66 -26.36
C GLY A 364 0.07 4.55 -25.34
N LEU A 365 -0.14 4.79 -24.05
CA LEU A 365 -0.09 3.75 -23.02
C LEU A 365 -1.50 3.21 -22.69
N PRO A 366 -1.65 1.89 -22.47
CA PRO A 366 -2.89 1.36 -21.92
C PRO A 366 -3.09 1.88 -20.48
N PRO A 367 -4.35 2.11 -20.06
CA PRO A 367 -4.64 2.51 -18.70
C PRO A 367 -4.27 1.38 -17.73
N THR A 368 -3.44 1.69 -16.74
CA THR A 368 -3.19 0.85 -15.58
C THR A 368 -4.07 1.38 -14.46
N LEU A 369 -4.96 0.53 -13.94
CA LEU A 369 -6.00 0.90 -12.99
C LEU A 369 -5.56 0.59 -11.56
N TYR A 370 -5.82 1.54 -10.67
CA TYR A 370 -5.56 1.43 -9.24
C TYR A 370 -6.77 1.95 -8.47
N ILE A 371 -7.01 1.38 -7.30
CA ILE A 371 -7.97 1.92 -6.34
C ILE A 371 -7.16 2.80 -5.38
N PHE A 372 -7.54 4.07 -5.31
CA PHE A 372 -7.05 5.03 -4.34
C PHE A 372 -8.08 5.17 -3.24
N GLY A 373 -7.62 5.32 -1.99
CA GLY A 373 -8.55 5.60 -0.92
C GLY A 373 -7.91 6.16 0.33
N SER A 374 -8.79 6.61 1.22
CA SER A 374 -8.49 7.03 2.58
C SER A 374 -9.78 6.94 3.39
N GLY A 375 -9.71 7.03 4.71
CA GLY A 375 -10.90 6.92 5.54
C GLY A 375 -10.81 7.65 6.87
N THR A 376 -11.98 7.87 7.45
CA THR A 376 -12.22 8.44 8.78
C THR A 376 -12.75 7.35 9.72
N TYR A 377 -12.75 7.65 11.02
CA TYR A 377 -13.21 6.74 12.07
C TYR A 377 -14.45 7.36 12.73
N PRO A 378 -15.66 7.12 12.18
CA PRO A 378 -16.89 7.76 12.64
C PRO A 378 -17.40 7.27 14.02
N GLY A 379 -16.72 6.31 14.66
CA GLY A 379 -17.10 5.68 15.92
C GLY A 379 -17.70 4.28 15.74
N ASP A 380 -17.80 3.52 16.84
CA ASP A 380 -18.15 2.09 16.83
C ASP A 380 -19.53 1.80 16.22
N ASP A 381 -20.51 2.70 16.43
CA ASP A 381 -21.88 2.55 15.95
C ASP A 381 -21.99 2.54 14.40
N ALA A 382 -20.95 2.95 13.67
CA ALA A 382 -21.00 3.07 12.21
C ALA A 382 -20.77 1.74 11.45
N CYS A 383 -20.20 0.74 12.14
CA CYS A 383 -20.03 -0.62 11.61
C CYS A 383 -21.07 -1.58 12.19
N GLU A 384 -21.86 -1.14 13.17
CA GLU A 384 -23.06 -1.86 13.59
C GLU A 384 -24.10 -1.74 12.47
N VAL A 385 -24.17 -2.80 11.67
CA VAL A 385 -25.31 -3.00 10.77
C VAL A 385 -26.51 -3.26 11.69
N ASP A 386 -27.36 -2.26 11.86
CA ASP A 386 -28.72 -2.50 12.34
C ASP A 386 -29.28 -3.64 11.49
N ASP A 387 -29.55 -4.79 12.10
CA ASP A 387 -30.15 -5.98 11.50
C ASP A 387 -31.57 -5.74 10.91
N ASP A 388 -32.01 -4.48 10.82
CA ASP A 388 -33.33 -4.02 10.39
C ASP A 388 -33.18 -2.94 9.30
N ASP A 389 -32.86 -3.33 8.07
CA ASP A 389 -33.66 -3.00 6.88
C ASP A 389 -32.99 -3.50 5.60
N GLY A 390 -33.51 -4.61 5.08
CA GLY A 390 -33.39 -4.97 3.67
C GLY A 390 -34.04 -3.90 2.79
N GLY A 391 -33.30 -2.83 2.49
CA GLY A 391 -33.69 -1.79 1.54
C GLY A 391 -32.58 -1.57 0.54
N CYS A 392 -32.76 -2.04 -0.70
CA CYS A 392 -31.95 -1.60 -1.85
C CYS A 392 -32.00 -0.07 -1.96
N ALA A 393 -31.06 0.62 -1.33
CA ALA A 393 -30.73 1.99 -1.65
C ALA A 393 -29.89 1.95 -2.93
N ILE A 394 -30.54 2.08 -4.08
CA ILE A 394 -29.85 2.43 -5.32
C ILE A 394 -29.35 3.87 -5.13
N ALA A 395 -28.12 4.01 -4.65
CA ALA A 395 -27.37 5.25 -4.71
C ALA A 395 -27.04 5.52 -6.18
N GLY A 396 -27.92 6.28 -6.83
CA GLY A 396 -27.75 6.68 -8.22
C GLY A 396 -26.72 7.78 -8.36
N THR A 397 -25.44 7.42 -8.44
CA THR A 397 -24.37 8.29 -8.94
C THR A 397 -23.69 7.64 -10.12
N ALA A 398 -24.37 7.64 -11.27
CA ALA A 398 -23.74 7.31 -12.53
C ALA A 398 -23.90 8.50 -13.48
N ASN A 399 -22.78 9.21 -13.70
CA ASN A 399 -22.60 10.18 -14.78
C ASN A 399 -22.56 9.51 -16.18
N THR A 400 -23.30 8.42 -16.38
CA THR A 400 -23.45 7.76 -17.67
C THR A 400 -24.91 7.85 -18.13
N ASN A 401 -25.13 8.29 -19.36
CA ASN A 401 -26.45 8.44 -20.00
C ASN A 401 -27.29 7.14 -20.01
N ARG A 402 -26.69 5.98 -19.67
CA ARG A 402 -27.38 4.69 -19.52
C ARG A 402 -28.07 4.53 -18.15
N GLY A 403 -27.52 5.07 -17.07
CA GLY A 403 -28.11 4.97 -15.72
C GLY A 403 -29.42 5.76 -15.58
N ALA A 404 -29.47 6.95 -16.19
CA ALA A 404 -30.68 7.78 -16.20
C ALA A 404 -31.87 7.11 -16.92
N LEU A 405 -31.59 6.34 -17.98
CA LEU A 405 -32.61 5.63 -18.75
C LEU A 405 -33.18 4.43 -17.97
N LEU A 406 -32.34 3.70 -17.25
CA LEU A 406 -32.76 2.56 -16.43
C LEU A 406 -33.61 3.00 -15.24
N ASN A 407 -33.20 4.08 -14.56
CA ASN A 407 -33.98 4.68 -13.47
C ASN A 407 -35.35 5.23 -13.95
N LEU A 408 -35.42 5.76 -15.18
CA LEU A 408 -36.70 6.19 -15.77
C LEU A 408 -37.64 4.99 -16.04
N PHE A 409 -37.10 3.86 -16.52
CA PHE A 409 -37.89 2.66 -16.77
C PHE A 409 -38.39 2.00 -15.46
N VAL A 410 -37.59 2.03 -14.40
CA VAL A 410 -37.98 1.53 -13.07
C VAL A 410 -39.04 2.43 -12.43
N MET A 411 -38.91 3.75 -12.50
CA MET A 411 -39.97 4.65 -12.04
C MET A 411 -41.27 4.50 -12.86
N ALA A 412 -41.16 4.33 -14.18
CA ALA A 412 -42.31 4.13 -15.05
C ALA A 412 -43.02 2.78 -14.78
N SER A 413 -42.28 1.71 -14.47
CA SER A 413 -42.84 0.39 -14.19
C SER A 413 -43.57 0.32 -12.84
N VAL A 414 -43.18 1.15 -11.86
CA VAL A 414 -43.87 1.27 -10.56
C VAL A 414 -45.11 2.17 -10.65
N LEU A 415 -45.09 3.20 -11.52
CA LEU A 415 -46.23 4.12 -11.67
C LEU A 415 -47.37 3.56 -12.54
N PHE A 416 -47.07 2.71 -13.53
CA PHE A 416 -48.09 2.17 -14.45
C PHE A 416 -49.17 1.28 -13.77
N PRO A 417 -48.84 0.39 -12.82
CA PRO A 417 -49.83 -0.43 -12.11
C PRO A 417 -50.76 0.39 -11.21
N VAL A 418 -50.23 1.42 -10.55
CA VAL A 418 -50.98 2.24 -9.57
C VAL A 418 -52.06 3.09 -10.26
N VAL A 419 -51.78 3.61 -11.45
CA VAL A 419 -52.76 4.38 -12.23
C VAL A 419 -53.83 3.47 -12.85
N PHE A 420 -53.48 2.24 -13.26
CA PHE A 420 -54.45 1.29 -13.83
C PHE A 420 -55.35 0.64 -12.76
N LEU A 421 -54.86 0.40 -11.54
CA LEU A 421 -55.66 -0.18 -10.46
C LEU A 421 -56.64 0.83 -9.85
N ARG A 422 -56.31 2.13 -9.80
CA ARG A 422 -57.26 3.17 -9.35
C ARG A 422 -58.45 3.39 -10.28
N ARG A 423 -58.38 3.01 -11.56
CA ARG A 423 -59.52 3.12 -12.50
C ARG A 423 -60.51 1.95 -12.44
N ARG A 424 -60.19 0.82 -11.80
CA ARG A 424 -61.09 -0.35 -11.71
C ARG A 424 -61.99 -0.39 -10.47
N THR A 425 -61.67 0.34 -9.40
CA THR A 425 -62.47 0.37 -8.17
C THR A 425 -63.62 1.39 -8.18
N GLN A 426 -63.78 2.21 -9.23
CA GLN A 426 -64.84 3.22 -9.31
C GLN A 426 -66.05 2.82 -10.16
N LYS A 427 -66.23 1.53 -10.50
CA LYS A 427 -67.36 1.11 -11.35
C LYS A 427 -68.03 -0.19 -10.94
N VAL A 428 -68.36 -0.37 -9.65
CA VAL A 428 -69.46 -1.26 -9.23
C VAL A 428 -70.12 -0.70 -7.95
N SER A 429 -71.13 0.16 -8.12
CA SER A 429 -72.25 0.22 -7.17
C SER A 429 -73.55 0.33 -7.96
N GLY A 430 -73.95 -0.80 -8.54
CA GLY A 430 -75.27 -1.01 -9.11
C GLY A 430 -76.21 -1.51 -8.03
N ASN A 431 -77.15 -0.65 -7.65
CA ASN A 431 -78.59 -0.90 -7.67
C ASN A 431 -79.04 -2.34 -7.32
N THR A 432 -79.56 -2.52 -6.10
CA THR A 432 -80.60 -3.53 -5.82
C THR A 432 -81.72 -2.85 -5.06
N GLY A 433 -82.88 -2.76 -5.71
CA GLY A 433 -84.14 -2.43 -5.05
C GLY A 433 -84.71 -3.67 -4.37
N PHE A 434 -85.33 -3.46 -3.21
CA PHE A 434 -86.38 -4.32 -2.67
C PHE A 434 -87.42 -3.41 -2.02
N GLN A 435 -88.62 -3.39 -2.60
CA GLN A 435 -89.85 -3.03 -1.92
C GLN A 435 -90.22 -4.19 -0.98
N ASP A 436 -90.69 -3.90 0.22
CA ASP A 436 -92.06 -4.29 0.57
C ASP A 436 -92.57 -3.49 1.77
N CYS A 437 -93.80 -3.01 1.60
CA CYS A 437 -94.66 -2.47 2.63
C CYS A 437 -95.38 -3.61 3.33
N GLN A 438 -95.24 -3.72 4.65
CA GLN A 438 -96.33 -3.84 5.63
C GLN A 438 -95.78 -3.82 7.05
#